data_AF-A0A2E3DJM0-F1
#
_entry.id   AF-A0A2E3DJM0-F1
#
_cell.length_a   1.000
_cell.length_b   1.000
_cell.length_c   1.000
_cell.angle_alpha   90.00
_cell.angle_beta   90.00
_cell.angle_gamma   90.00
#
_symmetry.space_group_name_H-M   'P 1'
#
loop_
_entity.id
_entity.type
_entity.pdbx_description
1 polymer ?
#
loop_
_entity_poly.entity_id
_entity_poly.type
_entity_poly.pdbx_seq_one_letter_code
_entity_poly.pdbx_strand_id
1 'polypeptide(L)' 'MIQKREEHLNIFRHIKEHGTGDEFSPEVQPNPTNAPPGSNRKIEILIKRLESGEDLWNAADRDDFEGLIAPIKPRKR' A
#
# COMPACT_ATOMS: atom_id res chain seq x y z
N MET A 1 2.81 24.11 17.89
CA MET A 1 1.44 23.75 17.48
C MET A 1 1.47 22.33 16.94
N ILE A 2 0.93 21.37 17.68
CA ILE A 2 0.77 20.00 17.15
C ILE A 2 -0.44 20.05 16.23
N GLN A 3 -0.19 19.98 14.93
CA GLN A 3 -1.24 19.96 13.92
C GLN A 3 -2.00 18.65 14.11
N LYS A 4 -3.25 18.77 14.59
CA LYS A 4 -4.16 17.63 14.73
C LYS A 4 -4.38 17.12 13.31
N ARG A 5 -3.76 15.98 12.95
CA ARG A 5 -4.02 15.34 11.66
C ARG A 5 -5.52 15.05 11.64
N GLU A 6 -6.22 15.47 10.61
CA GLU A 6 -7.58 14.98 10.41
C GLU A 6 -7.52 13.46 10.42
N GLU A 7 -8.31 12.83 11.29
CA GLU A 7 -8.34 11.38 11.41
C GLU A 7 -9.12 10.81 10.22
N HIS A 8 -8.48 10.78 9.05
CA HIS A 8 -9.00 10.07 7.90
C HIS A 8 -9.32 8.62 8.28
N LEU A 9 -10.45 8.10 7.82
CA LEU A 9 -10.78 6.69 7.98
C LEU A 9 -9.77 5.88 7.17
N ASN A 10 -8.99 5.04 7.86
CA ASN A 10 -8.02 4.15 7.25
C ASN A 10 -8.06 2.76 7.90
N ILE A 11 -7.34 1.81 7.32
CA ILE A 11 -7.38 0.42 7.78
C ILE A 11 -6.93 0.28 9.25
N PHE A 12 -5.96 1.07 9.71
CA PHE A 12 -5.46 1.01 11.08
C PHE A 12 -6.52 1.47 12.08
N ARG A 13 -7.27 2.52 11.72
CA ARG A 13 -8.40 2.99 12.51
C ARG A 13 -9.52 1.96 12.53
N HIS A 14 -9.88 1.40 11.37
CA HIS A 14 -10.89 0.36 11.28
C HIS A 14 -10.52 -0.88 12.10
N ILE A 15 -9.28 -1.38 12.01
CA ILE A 15 -8.79 -2.48 12.84
C ILE A 15 -8.85 -2.13 14.33
N LYS A 16 -8.52 -0.90 14.70
CA LYS A 16 -8.61 -0.45 16.10
C LYS A 16 -10.05 -0.45 16.61
N GLU A 17 -11.02 -0.10 15.78
CA GLU A 17 -12.45 0.01 16.13
C GLU A 17 -13.16 -1.35 16.08
N HIS A 18 -12.80 -2.23 15.13
CA HIS A 18 -13.53 -3.45 14.81
C HIS A 18 -12.73 -4.75 15.08
N GLY A 19 -11.44 -4.65 15.39
CA GLY A 19 -10.55 -5.78 15.68
C GLY A 19 -10.04 -6.55 14.44
N THR A 20 -10.56 -6.27 13.26
CA THR A 20 -10.13 -6.86 11.97
C THR A 20 -10.18 -5.83 10.85
N GLY A 21 -9.60 -6.16 9.70
CA GLY A 21 -9.66 -5.38 8.46
C GLY A 21 -10.60 -5.96 7.39
N ASP A 22 -11.29 -7.07 7.69
CA ASP A 22 -12.05 -7.84 6.69
C ASP A 22 -13.19 -7.05 6.05
N GLU A 23 -13.76 -6.08 6.77
CA GLU A 23 -14.85 -5.22 6.30
C GLU A 23 -14.37 -3.83 5.84
N PHE A 24 -13.05 -3.57 5.88
CA PHE A 24 -12.50 -2.29 5.45
C PHE A 24 -12.46 -2.21 3.92
N SER A 25 -13.22 -1.27 3.35
CA SER A 25 -13.24 -0.99 1.92
C SER A 25 -12.85 0.46 1.65
N PRO A 26 -11.64 0.72 1.13
CA PRO A 26 -11.22 2.08 0.80
C PRO A 26 -11.95 2.58 -0.46
N GLU A 27 -12.48 3.80 -0.40
CA GLU A 27 -13.21 4.42 -1.53
C GLU A 27 -12.27 5.15 -2.51
N VAL A 28 -11.10 5.56 -2.04
CA VAL A 28 -10.16 6.38 -2.81
C VAL A 28 -9.16 5.49 -3.54
N GLN A 29 -9.21 5.53 -4.87
CA GLN A 29 -8.22 4.87 -5.71
C GLN A 29 -6.92 5.69 -5.76
N PRO A 30 -5.76 5.10 -5.44
CA PRO A 30 -4.50 5.83 -5.41
C PRO A 30 -3.97 6.08 -6.83
N ASN A 31 -3.06 7.04 -6.98
CA ASN A 31 -2.32 7.20 -8.22
C ASN A 31 -1.41 5.99 -8.49
N PRO A 32 -1.24 5.55 -9.76
CA PRO A 32 -0.38 4.43 -10.10
C PRO A 32 1.09 4.73 -9.79
N THR A 33 1.85 3.69 -9.45
CA THR A 33 3.29 3.78 -9.25
C THR A 33 4.05 2.79 -10.12
N ASN A 34 5.13 3.27 -10.73
CA ASN A 34 6.07 2.47 -11.51
C ASN A 34 7.22 1.90 -10.65
N ALA A 35 7.14 2.01 -9.32
CA ALA A 35 8.17 1.49 -8.42
C ALA A 35 8.26 -0.04 -8.54
N PRO A 36 9.47 -0.63 -8.63
CA PRO A 36 9.64 -2.07 -8.79
C PRO A 36 8.95 -2.90 -7.71
N PRO A 37 8.31 -4.03 -8.06
CA PRO A 37 7.84 -5.01 -7.08
C PRO A 37 8.90 -5.38 -6.05
N GLY A 38 8.51 -5.38 -4.77
CA GLY A 38 9.40 -5.72 -3.65
C GLY A 38 10.48 -4.68 -3.31
N SER A 39 10.58 -3.57 -4.05
CA SER A 39 11.53 -2.50 -3.70
C SER A 39 11.07 -1.72 -2.46
N ASN A 40 12.04 -1.21 -1.68
CA ASN A 40 11.76 -0.32 -0.55
C ASN A 40 10.90 0.88 -0.98
N ARG A 41 11.16 1.43 -2.18
CA ARG A 41 10.38 2.54 -2.72
C ARG A 41 8.90 2.18 -2.94
N LYS A 42 8.62 0.97 -3.43
CA LYS A 42 7.24 0.50 -3.58
C LYS A 42 6.58 0.35 -2.21
N ILE A 43 7.27 -0.27 -1.25
CA ILE A 43 6.78 -0.45 0.12
C ILE A 43 6.43 0.90 0.77
N GLU A 44 7.31 1.91 0.66
CA GLU A 44 7.06 3.25 1.19
C GLU A 44 5.81 3.91 0.59
N ILE A 45 5.55 3.71 -0.70
CA ILE A 45 4.35 4.23 -1.37
C ILE A 45 3.10 3.51 -0.85
N LEU A 46 3.14 2.18 -0.74
CA LEU A 46 2.03 1.39 -0.24
C LEU A 46 1.69 1.74 1.22
N ILE A 47 2.70 1.97 2.07
CA ILE A 47 2.49 2.43 3.45
C ILE A 47 1.73 3.77 3.48
N LYS A 48 2.14 4.73 2.65
CA LYS A 48 1.46 6.04 2.58
C LYS A 48 0.00 5.93 2.13
N ARG A 49 -0.32 5.01 1.21
CA ARG A 49 -1.70 4.73 0.80
C ARG A 49 -2.53 4.24 1.98
N LEU A 50 -2.02 3.25 2.73
CA LEU A 50 -2.67 2.73 3.94
C LEU A 50 -2.85 3.81 5.01
N GLU A 51 -1.85 4.65 5.24
CA GLU A 51 -1.95 5.75 6.22
C GLU A 51 -3.00 6.79 5.81
N SER A 52 -3.19 7.00 4.50
CA SER A 52 -4.11 7.98 3.93
C SER A 52 -5.53 7.44 3.72
N GLY A 53 -5.76 6.14 3.95
CA GLY A 53 -7.06 5.50 3.72
C GLY A 53 -7.38 5.23 2.25
N GLU A 54 -6.37 5.28 1.38
CA GLU A 54 -6.50 4.91 -0.03
C GLU A 54 -6.49 3.38 -0.20
N ASP A 55 -6.96 2.89 -1.35
CA ASP A 55 -6.76 1.51 -1.76
C ASP A 55 -5.26 1.19 -1.80
N LEU A 56 -4.91 -0.02 -1.39
CA LEU A 56 -3.52 -0.48 -1.38
C LEU A 56 -3.00 -0.59 -2.83
N TRP A 57 -3.84 -1.08 -3.74
CA TRP A 57 -3.46 -1.41 -5.11
C TRP A 57 -4.07 -0.44 -6.12
N ASN A 58 -3.35 -0.22 -7.21
CA ASN A 58 -3.91 0.35 -8.45
C ASN A 58 -3.69 -0.67 -9.57
N ALA A 59 -4.67 -0.89 -10.45
CA ALA A 59 -4.55 -1.84 -11.55
C ALA A 59 -3.44 -1.50 -12.57
N ALA A 60 -3.00 -0.24 -12.63
CA ALA A 60 -1.90 0.24 -13.45
C ALA A 60 -0.58 0.41 -12.67
N ASP A 61 -0.51 -0.11 -11.44
CA ASP A 61 0.77 -0.26 -10.75
C ASP A 61 1.66 -1.24 -11.51
N ARG A 62 2.97 -0.94 -11.55
CA ARG A 62 3.94 -1.89 -12.08
C ARG A 62 3.91 -3.22 -11.30
N ASP A 63 3.76 -4.32 -12.02
CA ASP A 63 3.69 -5.69 -11.51
C ASP A 63 4.75 -6.63 -12.09
N ASP A 64 5.50 -6.19 -13.10
CA ASP A 64 6.57 -6.96 -13.74
C ASP A 64 7.91 -6.86 -13.00
N PHE A 65 8.77 -7.87 -13.24
CA PHE A 65 10.13 -7.92 -12.70
C PHE A 65 11.20 -7.58 -13.75
N GLU A 66 10.82 -6.99 -14.90
CA GLU A 66 11.76 -6.73 -15.99
C GLU A 66 12.85 -5.73 -15.58
N GLY A 67 14.11 -6.06 -15.89
CA GLY A 67 15.25 -5.21 -15.54
C GLY A 67 15.51 -5.10 -14.02
N LEU A 68 14.83 -5.88 -13.18
CA LEU A 68 15.16 -5.95 -11.75
C LEU A 68 16.30 -6.93 -11.53
N ILE A 69 17.37 -6.44 -10.88
CA ILE A 69 18.43 -7.31 -10.37
C ILE A 69 17.83 -8.00 -9.15
N ALA A 70 17.41 -9.25 -9.32
CA ALA A 70 16.67 -10.02 -8.34
C ALA A 70 17.29 -9.91 -6.93
N PRO A 71 16.58 -9.35 -5.92
CA PRO A 71 16.99 -9.54 -4.53
C PRO A 71 16.73 -10.99 -4.08
N ILE A 72 15.84 -11.72 -4.77
CA ILE A 72 15.42 -13.08 -4.41
C ILE A 72 15.30 -13.91 -5.69
N LYS A 73 16.11 -14.98 -5.80
CA LYS A 73 15.95 -16.00 -6.84
C LYS A 73 14.68 -16.80 -6.54
N PRO A 74 13.67 -16.86 -7.44
CA PRO A 74 12.51 -17.72 -7.25
C PRO A 74 12.96 -19.16 -7.05
N ARG A 75 12.41 -19.86 -6.06
CA ARG A 75 12.71 -21.28 -5.86
C ARG A 75 12.12 -22.05 -7.05
N LYS A 76 12.97 -22.71 -7.85
CA LYS A 76 12.51 -23.57 -8.94
C LYS A 76 11.61 -24.68 -8.35
N ARG A 77 10.46 -24.92 -8.98
CA ARG A 77 9.62 -26.09 -8.72
C ARG A 77 10.31 -27.35 -9.21
#